data_AF-A0A7C2YQM6-F1
#
_entry.id   AF-A0A7C2YQM6-F1
#
_cell.length_a   1.000
_cell.length_b   1.000
_cell.length_c   1.000
_cell.angle_alpha   90.00
_cell.angle_beta   90.00
_cell.angle_gamma   90.00
#
_symmetry.space_group_name_H-M   'P 1'
#
loop_
_entity.id
_entity.type
_entity.pdbx_description
1 polymer ?
#
loop_
_entity_poly.entity_id
_entity_poly.type
_entity_poly.pdbx_seq_one_letter_code
_entity_poly.pdbx_strand_id
1 'polypeptide(L)'
;MKKIIFIYSIFFFFSFGAEWYEKNKYLSVVFHKDVWKYIEKANNYTDKGDIKSADLCLRKAKEKTEKSEPFIPSNWPNGWPMDKESLLYLKYATPTAFINRIIGDFCLENGYIKEAILYFEAYINKSIIPDANYYIKLAEIYEREGMYNQALNLYREIGKFIESKNYWGKDYSLDFIEKRMKNINFLLRKNLIIVLSPLYIDVPSFIQTEFFNLFLNEVKNIKNTILISREDFEKVLNEQKFIEKEIEDEELRIAGKILNADYILKPSLTKIIDTYILNVDIFSVDRNKWFEHYEYKIDDIKFIPNLIKRFVFNFQGLDIPPELYLPETKFLWSYEADSLITDLKISKDGKRILIGTDTGSIYLFNEKGRLIKSLKFSEKVVASAISPTSDYFSVFTLEG
;
A
#
# COMPACT_ATOMS: atom_id res chain seq x y z
N MET A 1 51.68 15.08 39.00
CA MET A 1 50.87 14.13 39.80
C MET A 1 49.40 14.56 39.70
N LYS A 2 48.60 13.91 38.85
CA LYS A 2 47.15 14.18 38.72
C LYS A 2 46.40 13.30 39.72
N LYS A 3 45.67 13.91 40.66
CA LYS A 3 44.74 13.21 41.55
C LYS A 3 43.49 12.83 40.74
N ILE A 4 43.21 11.54 40.67
CA ILE A 4 41.97 10.99 40.14
C ILE A 4 40.98 10.96 41.31
N ILE A 5 39.85 11.65 41.16
CA ILE A 5 38.71 11.56 42.09
C ILE A 5 37.71 10.60 41.44
N PHE A 6 37.50 9.44 42.06
CA PHE A 6 36.43 8.52 41.72
C PHE A 6 35.15 8.99 42.42
N ILE A 7 34.16 9.44 41.64
CA ILE A 7 32.80 9.66 42.13
C ILE A 7 32.03 8.36 41.90
N TYR A 8 31.71 7.66 42.98
CA TYR A 8 30.78 6.54 42.96
C TYR A 8 29.35 7.08 42.87
N SER A 9 28.73 6.95 41.69
CA SER A 9 27.30 7.20 41.50
C SER A 9 26.51 6.00 42.02
N ILE A 10 25.89 6.15 43.19
CA ILE A 10 24.89 5.22 43.71
C ILE A 10 23.65 5.33 42.83
N PHE A 11 23.38 4.31 42.01
CA PHE A 11 22.11 4.17 41.30
C PHE A 11 21.03 3.77 42.31
N PHE A 12 20.21 4.74 42.72
CA PHE A 12 18.90 4.45 43.30
C PHE A 12 18.00 3.97 42.16
N PHE A 13 17.68 2.67 42.14
CA PHE A 13 16.59 2.13 41.34
C PHE A 13 15.26 2.59 41.97
N PHE A 14 14.75 3.74 41.53
CA PHE A 14 13.33 4.02 41.66
C PHE A 14 12.60 3.19 40.60
N SER A 15 11.89 2.15 41.05
CA SER A 15 10.95 1.39 40.23
C SER A 15 9.76 2.29 39.87
N PHE A 16 9.88 3.07 38.80
CA PHE A 16 8.73 3.70 38.16
C PHE A 16 7.98 2.62 37.38
N GLY A 17 6.70 2.42 37.67
CA GLY A 17 5.85 1.47 36.93
C GLY A 17 5.74 1.84 35.45
N ALA A 18 5.30 0.88 34.63
CA ALA A 18 5.16 1.07 33.18
C ALA A 18 4.31 2.30 32.83
N GLU A 19 4.70 3.03 31.77
CA GLU A 19 4.12 4.34 31.46
C GLU A 19 2.64 4.22 31.05
N TRP A 20 2.29 3.16 30.30
CA TRP A 20 0.93 2.82 29.88
C TRP A 20 0.02 2.59 31.09
N TYR A 21 0.55 2.02 32.17
CA TYR A 21 -0.22 1.70 33.36
C TYR A 21 -0.49 2.96 34.18
N GLU A 22 0.56 3.72 34.49
CA GLU A 22 0.41 4.95 35.30
C GLU A 22 -0.48 5.99 34.60
N LYS A 23 -0.43 6.10 33.26
CA LYS A 23 -1.33 6.95 32.47
C LYS A 23 -2.80 6.55 32.55
N ASN A 24 -3.12 5.30 32.87
CA ASN A 24 -4.48 4.78 32.86
C ASN A 24 -4.99 4.37 34.25
N LYS A 25 -4.16 4.44 35.29
CA LYS A 25 -4.46 3.97 36.65
C LYS A 25 -5.71 4.56 37.27
N TYR A 26 -6.01 5.83 36.95
CA TYR A 26 -7.21 6.51 37.41
C TYR A 26 -8.50 5.85 36.90
N LEU A 27 -8.44 5.07 35.81
CA LEU A 27 -9.58 4.31 35.29
C LEU A 27 -9.93 3.07 36.14
N SER A 28 -9.14 2.74 37.17
CA SER A 28 -9.47 1.64 38.10
C SER A 28 -10.89 1.72 38.65
N VAL A 29 -11.40 2.93 38.85
CA VAL A 29 -12.75 3.18 39.36
C VAL A 29 -13.87 2.78 38.39
N VAL A 30 -13.60 2.60 37.09
CA VAL A 30 -14.63 2.20 36.11
C VAL A 30 -14.66 0.69 35.82
N PHE A 31 -13.74 -0.08 36.41
CA PHE A 31 -13.63 -1.52 36.17
C PHE A 31 -14.09 -2.33 37.37
N HIS A 32 -14.66 -3.51 37.10
CA HIS A 32 -14.82 -4.52 38.13
C HIS A 32 -13.45 -4.90 38.74
N LYS A 33 -13.38 -5.08 40.06
CA LYS A 33 -12.13 -5.38 40.79
C LYS A 33 -11.35 -6.55 40.19
N ASP A 34 -12.06 -7.62 39.82
CA ASP A 34 -11.44 -8.80 39.18
C ASP A 34 -10.83 -8.52 37.81
N VAL A 35 -11.38 -7.56 37.05
CA VAL A 35 -10.81 -7.13 35.76
C VAL A 35 -9.56 -6.31 36.02
N TRP A 36 -9.65 -5.33 36.92
CA TRP A 36 -8.51 -4.46 37.26
C TRP A 36 -7.32 -5.26 37.79
N LYS A 37 -7.57 -6.32 38.56
CA LYS A 37 -6.53 -7.26 39.03
C LYS A 37 -5.72 -7.89 37.91
N TYR A 38 -6.29 -8.10 36.72
CA TYR A 38 -5.52 -8.57 35.56
C TYR A 38 -4.64 -7.45 34.97
N ILE A 39 -5.11 -6.21 34.99
CA ILE A 39 -4.35 -5.04 34.52
C ILE A 39 -3.15 -4.77 35.44
N GLU A 40 -3.35 -4.84 36.77
CA GLU A 40 -2.26 -4.77 37.76
C GLU A 40 -1.23 -5.90 37.58
N LYS A 41 -1.70 -7.13 37.32
CA LYS A 41 -0.80 -8.25 37.00
C LYS A 41 -0.01 -7.98 35.71
N ALA A 42 -0.63 -7.39 34.69
CA ALA A 42 0.06 -7.04 33.46
C ALA A 42 1.15 -5.98 33.71
N ASN A 43 0.89 -4.97 34.55
CA ASN A 43 1.91 -4.02 34.97
C ASN A 43 3.09 -4.73 35.68
N ASN A 44 2.80 -5.60 36.65
CA ASN A 44 3.83 -6.36 37.36
C ASN A 44 4.67 -7.27 36.46
N TYR A 45 4.10 -7.79 35.37
CA TYR A 45 4.87 -8.53 34.36
C TYR A 45 5.68 -7.61 33.46
N THR A 46 5.14 -6.44 33.11
CA THR A 46 5.85 -5.42 32.33
C THR A 46 7.09 -4.93 33.09
N ASP A 47 6.96 -4.64 34.38
CA ASP A 47 8.08 -4.23 35.26
C ASP A 47 9.19 -5.30 35.37
N LYS A 48 8.85 -6.57 35.11
CA LYS A 48 9.79 -7.71 35.06
C LYS A 48 10.34 -7.98 33.66
N GLY A 49 9.91 -7.23 32.64
CA GLY A 49 10.26 -7.46 31.25
C GLY A 49 9.53 -8.63 30.57
N ASP A 50 8.53 -9.24 31.22
CA ASP A 50 7.73 -10.34 30.63
C ASP A 50 6.51 -9.80 29.88
N ILE A 51 6.78 -9.23 28.70
CA ILE A 51 5.76 -8.58 27.85
C ILE A 51 4.71 -9.59 27.37
N LYS A 52 5.06 -10.87 27.18
CA LYS A 52 4.12 -11.90 26.73
C LYS A 52 3.08 -12.23 27.79
N SER A 53 3.51 -12.40 29.04
CA SER A 53 2.58 -12.61 30.16
C SER A 53 1.74 -11.38 30.44
N ALA A 54 2.31 -10.18 30.26
CA ALA A 54 1.56 -8.92 30.35
C ALA A 54 0.43 -8.85 29.31
N ASP A 55 0.73 -9.12 28.03
CA ASP A 55 -0.27 -9.16 26.95
C ASP A 55 -1.38 -10.19 27.25
N LEU A 56 -1.02 -11.40 27.70
CA LEU A 56 -2.00 -12.42 28.07
C LEU A 56 -2.94 -11.96 29.20
N CYS A 57 -2.42 -11.26 30.20
CA CYS A 57 -3.21 -10.68 31.27
C CYS A 57 -4.18 -9.61 30.75
N LEU A 58 -3.73 -8.72 29.87
CA LEU A 58 -4.57 -7.70 29.27
C LEU A 58 -5.67 -8.29 28.36
N ARG A 59 -5.37 -9.33 27.58
CA ARG A 59 -6.38 -10.06 26.81
C ARG A 59 -7.47 -10.68 27.69
N LYS A 60 -7.09 -11.27 28.83
CA LYS A 60 -8.05 -11.79 29.82
C LYS A 60 -8.90 -10.68 30.45
N ALA A 61 -8.32 -9.52 30.72
CA ALA A 61 -9.05 -8.36 31.21
C ALA A 61 -10.10 -7.92 30.17
N LYS A 62 -9.69 -7.78 28.90
CA LYS A 62 -10.59 -7.46 27.78
C LYS A 62 -11.72 -8.46 27.63
N GLU A 63 -11.42 -9.76 27.60
CA GLU A 63 -12.42 -10.82 27.47
C GLU A 63 -13.48 -10.75 28.58
N LYS A 64 -13.07 -10.51 29.82
CA LYS A 64 -13.99 -10.37 30.96
C LYS A 64 -14.85 -9.11 30.86
N THR A 65 -14.29 -8.01 30.39
CA THR A 65 -15.03 -6.77 30.15
C THR A 65 -16.07 -6.96 29.04
N GLU A 66 -15.69 -7.56 27.91
CA GLU A 66 -16.59 -7.81 26.78
C GLU A 66 -17.72 -8.78 27.13
N LYS A 67 -17.44 -9.83 27.93
CA LYS A 67 -18.47 -10.73 28.46
C LYS A 67 -19.50 -10.06 29.38
N SER A 68 -19.17 -8.87 29.90
CA SER A 68 -20.06 -8.09 30.75
C SER A 68 -20.88 -7.08 29.94
N GLU A 69 -20.71 -6.99 28.62
CA GLU A 69 -21.58 -6.17 27.78
C GLU A 69 -23.02 -6.70 27.78
N PRO A 70 -24.02 -5.81 27.61
CA PRO A 70 -23.89 -4.38 27.33
C PRO A 70 -23.87 -3.50 28.61
N PHE A 71 -23.04 -2.46 28.60
CA PHE A 71 -22.96 -1.46 29.67
C PHE A 71 -24.03 -0.37 29.49
N ILE A 72 -25.28 -0.69 29.82
CA ILE A 72 -26.43 0.23 29.66
C ILE A 72 -26.95 0.63 31.05
N PRO A 73 -27.24 1.93 31.31
CA PRO A 73 -27.70 2.38 32.64
C PRO A 73 -28.94 1.66 33.19
N SER A 74 -29.84 1.21 32.32
CA SER A 74 -31.06 0.48 32.71
C SER A 74 -30.81 -0.99 33.10
N ASN A 75 -29.67 -1.56 32.71
CA ASN A 75 -29.32 -2.95 32.94
C ASN A 75 -27.81 -3.08 33.17
N TRP A 76 -27.31 -2.39 34.20
CA TRP A 76 -25.88 -2.35 34.49
C TRP A 76 -25.39 -3.69 35.05
N PRO A 77 -24.23 -4.21 34.60
CA PRO A 77 -23.72 -5.50 35.07
C PRO A 77 -23.45 -5.53 36.57
N ASN A 78 -23.88 -6.59 37.25
CA ASN A 78 -23.68 -6.76 38.69
C ASN A 78 -22.20 -6.72 39.08
N GLY A 79 -21.88 -5.99 40.15
CA GLY A 79 -20.52 -5.83 40.68
C GLY A 79 -19.65 -4.82 39.93
N TRP A 80 -20.12 -4.29 38.79
CA TRP A 80 -19.41 -3.23 38.09
C TRP A 80 -19.72 -1.86 38.70
N PRO A 81 -18.71 -0.98 38.86
CA PRO A 81 -18.92 0.36 39.44
C PRO A 81 -19.95 1.18 38.65
N MET A 82 -20.87 1.81 39.37
CA MET A 82 -21.82 2.81 38.86
C MET A 82 -22.16 3.81 39.98
N ASP A 83 -21.10 4.37 40.55
CA ASP A 83 -21.11 5.34 41.64
C ASP A 83 -20.63 6.73 41.18
N LYS A 84 -20.56 7.68 42.09
CA LYS A 84 -20.17 9.06 41.77
C LYS A 84 -18.77 9.15 41.13
N GLU A 85 -17.81 8.34 41.56
CA GLU A 85 -16.44 8.38 41.04
C GLU A 85 -16.34 7.79 39.63
N SER A 86 -16.93 6.61 39.42
CA SER A 86 -16.97 5.97 38.10
C SER A 86 -17.75 6.79 37.06
N LEU A 87 -18.84 7.44 37.46
CA LEU A 87 -19.63 8.33 36.58
C LEU A 87 -18.85 9.55 36.06
N LEU A 88 -17.76 9.96 36.72
CA LEU A 88 -16.87 11.01 36.21
C LEU A 88 -16.25 10.62 34.86
N TYR A 89 -16.11 9.33 34.58
CA TYR A 89 -15.45 8.80 33.39
C TYR A 89 -16.42 8.05 32.46
N LEU A 90 -17.39 7.32 33.02
CA LEU A 90 -18.37 6.54 32.23
C LEU A 90 -19.25 7.40 31.31
N LYS A 91 -19.39 8.70 31.60
CA LYS A 91 -20.06 9.66 30.70
C LYS A 91 -19.31 9.88 29.37
N TYR A 92 -18.02 9.56 29.32
CA TYR A 92 -17.18 9.75 28.13
C TYR A 92 -17.05 8.48 27.30
N ALA A 93 -16.91 7.32 27.94
CA ALA A 93 -16.74 6.05 27.24
C ALA A 93 -17.14 4.86 28.13
N THR A 94 -17.48 3.73 27.51
CA THR A 94 -17.80 2.49 28.24
C THR A 94 -16.54 1.81 28.77
N PRO A 95 -16.65 0.89 29.75
CA PRO A 95 -15.51 0.09 30.18
C PRO A 95 -14.85 -0.69 29.04
N THR A 96 -15.62 -1.15 28.04
CA THR A 96 -15.08 -1.80 26.84
C THR A 96 -14.24 -0.84 25.99
N ALA A 97 -14.64 0.42 25.88
CA ALA A 97 -13.82 1.42 25.21
C ALA A 97 -12.52 1.66 25.98
N PHE A 98 -12.62 1.88 27.31
CA PHE A 98 -11.44 2.13 28.15
C PHE A 98 -10.45 0.96 28.17
N ILE A 99 -10.90 -0.31 28.09
CA ILE A 99 -9.95 -1.43 28.03
C ILE A 99 -9.19 -1.44 26.69
N ASN A 100 -9.83 -1.06 25.58
CA ASN A 100 -9.14 -0.91 24.30
C ASN A 100 -8.08 0.21 24.38
N ARG A 101 -8.41 1.35 25.01
CA ARG A 101 -7.44 2.43 25.26
C ARG A 101 -6.20 1.92 26.01
N ILE A 102 -6.41 1.19 27.12
CA ILE A 102 -5.33 0.64 27.96
C ILE A 102 -4.43 -0.29 27.15
N ILE A 103 -5.04 -1.19 26.37
CA ILE A 103 -4.28 -2.14 25.55
C ILE A 103 -3.54 -1.41 24.43
N GLY A 104 -4.16 -0.42 23.80
CA GLY A 104 -3.51 0.41 22.78
C GLY A 104 -2.25 1.12 23.32
N ASP A 105 -2.31 1.67 24.54
CA ASP A 105 -1.14 2.29 25.17
C ASP A 105 -0.05 1.26 25.48
N PHE A 106 -0.41 0.08 26.00
CA PHE A 106 0.53 -1.02 26.20
C PHE A 106 1.21 -1.45 24.89
N CYS A 107 0.43 -1.61 23.83
CA CYS A 107 0.95 -1.98 22.50
C CYS A 107 1.90 -0.91 21.97
N LEU A 108 1.54 0.37 22.09
CA LEU A 108 2.35 1.49 21.61
C LEU A 108 3.69 1.57 22.35
N GLU A 109 3.69 1.44 23.68
CA GLU A 109 4.92 1.47 24.50
C GLU A 109 5.87 0.32 24.17
N ASN A 110 5.33 -0.85 23.78
CA ASN A 110 6.11 -2.04 23.43
C ASN A 110 6.41 -2.16 21.91
N GLY A 111 6.12 -1.12 21.12
CA GLY A 111 6.44 -1.08 19.68
C GLY A 111 5.49 -1.87 18.77
N TYR A 112 4.37 -2.37 19.28
CA TYR A 112 3.32 -3.04 18.50
C TYR A 112 2.39 -2.01 17.84
N ILE A 113 2.92 -1.28 16.85
CA ILE A 113 2.24 -0.10 16.29
C ILE A 113 0.92 -0.45 15.59
N LYS A 114 0.87 -1.56 14.85
CA LYS A 114 -0.36 -1.96 14.12
C LYS A 114 -1.48 -2.32 15.09
N GLU A 115 -1.16 -3.06 16.15
CA GLU A 115 -2.08 -3.42 17.21
C GLU A 115 -2.53 -2.17 17.97
N ALA A 116 -1.62 -1.24 18.29
CA ALA A 116 -1.97 0.01 18.95
C ALA A 116 -2.99 0.82 18.15
N ILE A 117 -2.80 0.94 16.82
CA ILE A 117 -3.76 1.59 15.91
C ILE A 117 -5.14 0.94 16.02
N LEU A 118 -5.22 -0.39 15.88
CA LEU A 118 -6.47 -1.14 15.95
C LEU A 118 -7.22 -0.89 17.26
N TYR A 119 -6.50 -0.90 18.39
CA TYR A 119 -7.09 -0.67 19.71
C TYR A 119 -7.51 0.79 19.92
N PHE A 120 -6.75 1.77 19.44
CA PHE A 120 -7.15 3.18 19.52
C PHE A 120 -8.35 3.50 18.62
N GLU A 121 -8.44 2.92 17.42
CA GLU A 121 -9.63 3.03 16.58
C GLU A 121 -10.85 2.41 17.28
N ALA A 122 -10.69 1.21 17.86
CA ALA A 122 -11.76 0.56 18.61
C ALA A 122 -12.18 1.35 19.86
N TYR A 123 -11.25 2.05 20.50
CA TYR A 123 -11.55 2.98 21.59
C TYR A 123 -12.36 4.17 21.10
N ILE A 124 -11.86 4.88 20.09
CA ILE A 124 -12.47 6.08 19.52
C ILE A 124 -13.90 5.78 19.03
N ASN A 125 -14.09 4.69 18.29
CA ASN A 125 -15.38 4.28 17.76
C ASN A 125 -16.41 3.91 18.85
N LYS A 126 -15.95 3.55 20.05
CA LYS A 126 -16.81 3.19 21.20
C LYS A 126 -16.92 4.32 22.23
N SER A 127 -16.28 5.46 22.01
CA SER A 127 -16.40 6.63 22.88
C SER A 127 -17.73 7.35 22.63
N ILE A 128 -18.38 7.78 23.72
CA ILE A 128 -19.65 8.54 23.69
C ILE A 128 -19.32 10.00 23.37
N ILE A 129 -18.27 10.53 24.00
CA ILE A 129 -17.73 11.87 23.76
C ILE A 129 -16.28 11.71 23.27
N PRO A 130 -15.89 12.37 22.16
CA PRO A 130 -14.53 12.29 21.64
C PRO A 130 -13.45 12.62 22.68
N ASP A 131 -12.42 11.76 22.79
CA ASP A 131 -11.22 12.02 23.59
C ASP A 131 -10.17 12.72 22.70
N ALA A 132 -10.03 14.04 22.85
CA ALA A 132 -9.14 14.83 22.01
C ALA A 132 -7.68 14.35 22.07
N ASN A 133 -7.22 13.85 23.22
CA ASN A 133 -5.85 13.37 23.37
C ASN A 133 -5.60 12.11 22.53
N TYR A 134 -6.57 11.19 22.46
CA TYR A 134 -6.41 9.94 21.71
C TYR A 134 -6.67 10.12 20.22
N TYR A 135 -7.56 11.04 19.83
CA TYR A 135 -7.67 11.45 18.45
C TYR A 135 -6.36 12.06 17.92
N ILE A 136 -5.74 12.98 18.68
CA ILE A 136 -4.44 13.56 18.31
C ILE A 136 -3.34 12.50 18.29
N LYS A 137 -3.26 11.66 19.33
CA LYS A 137 -2.28 10.57 19.41
C LYS A 137 -2.38 9.65 18.19
N LEU A 138 -3.58 9.23 17.81
CA LEU A 138 -3.78 8.38 16.64
C LEU A 138 -3.42 9.11 15.33
N ALA A 139 -3.73 10.40 15.22
CA ALA A 139 -3.36 11.20 14.04
C ALA A 139 -1.84 11.32 13.87
N GLU A 140 -1.13 11.54 14.99
CA GLU A 140 0.34 11.59 15.02
C GLU A 140 0.98 10.24 14.68
N ILE A 141 0.39 9.13 15.15
CA ILE A 141 0.80 7.78 14.75
C ILE A 141 0.62 7.62 13.24
N TYR A 142 -0.54 8.01 12.68
CA TYR A 142 -0.76 7.94 11.23
C TYR A 142 0.23 8.77 10.43
N GLU A 143 0.60 9.97 10.88
CA GLU A 143 1.66 10.74 10.22
C GLU A 143 3.01 10.00 10.24
N ARG A 144 3.41 9.45 11.39
CA ARG A 144 4.70 8.74 11.53
C ARG A 144 4.76 7.49 10.67
N GLU A 145 3.65 6.79 10.52
CA GLU A 145 3.54 5.59 9.68
C GLU A 145 3.28 5.91 8.19
N GLY A 146 3.28 7.19 7.79
CA GLY A 146 3.04 7.62 6.39
C GLY A 146 1.59 7.46 5.91
N MET A 147 0.65 7.21 6.82
CA MET A 147 -0.79 7.06 6.57
C MET A 147 -1.49 8.43 6.49
N TYR A 148 -0.98 9.30 5.62
CA TYR A 148 -1.35 10.72 5.55
C TYR A 148 -2.83 11.00 5.30
N ASN A 149 -3.52 10.15 4.52
CA ASN A 149 -4.95 10.31 4.26
C ASN A 149 -5.79 10.04 5.52
N GLN A 150 -5.43 9.01 6.28
CA GLN A 150 -6.06 8.68 7.56
C GLN A 150 -5.80 9.79 8.59
N ALA A 151 -4.57 10.29 8.67
CA ALA A 151 -4.23 11.44 9.51
C ALA A 151 -5.08 12.67 9.16
N LEU A 152 -5.20 13.03 7.87
CA LEU A 152 -6.03 14.16 7.42
C LEU A 152 -7.50 14.00 7.78
N ASN A 153 -8.07 12.81 7.62
CA ASN A 153 -9.45 12.54 8.01
C ASN A 153 -9.65 12.75 9.50
N LEU A 154 -8.72 12.24 10.31
CA LEU A 154 -8.79 12.37 11.76
C LEU A 154 -8.65 13.84 12.20
N TYR A 155 -7.72 14.61 11.62
CA TYR A 155 -7.62 16.06 11.90
C TYR A 155 -8.88 16.84 11.52
N ARG A 156 -9.57 16.47 10.43
CA ARG A 156 -10.86 17.08 10.08
C ARG A 156 -11.93 16.78 11.12
N GLU A 157 -11.98 15.56 11.63
CA GLU A 157 -12.91 15.20 12.72
C GLU A 157 -12.58 15.97 14.00
N ILE A 158 -11.29 16.13 14.31
CA ILE A 158 -10.82 16.92 15.45
C ILE A 158 -11.27 18.37 15.37
N GLY A 159 -11.14 19.00 14.20
CA GLY A 159 -11.65 20.35 13.98
C GLY A 159 -13.14 20.50 14.33
N LYS A 160 -13.98 19.55 13.86
CA LYS A 160 -15.44 19.58 14.11
C LYS A 160 -15.80 19.50 15.58
N PHE A 161 -15.17 18.60 16.36
CA PHE A 161 -15.51 18.49 17.77
C PHE A 161 -14.89 19.62 18.61
N ILE A 162 -13.75 20.19 18.19
CA ILE A 162 -13.16 21.37 18.85
C ILE A 162 -14.08 22.59 18.68
N GLU A 163 -14.58 22.81 17.46
CA GLU A 163 -15.54 23.90 17.17
C GLU A 163 -16.82 23.77 17.98
N SER A 164 -17.38 22.56 18.08
CA SER A 164 -18.60 22.31 18.86
C SER A 164 -18.38 22.27 20.37
N LYS A 165 -17.12 22.29 20.84
CA LYS A 165 -16.73 22.13 22.26
C LYS A 165 -17.31 20.87 22.92
N ASN A 166 -17.61 19.84 22.13
CA ASN A 166 -18.15 18.57 22.61
C ASN A 166 -17.08 17.48 22.59
N TYR A 167 -16.12 17.59 23.50
CA TYR A 167 -15.03 16.64 23.66
C TYR A 167 -14.52 16.66 25.11
N TRP A 168 -13.62 15.74 25.44
CA TRP A 168 -12.86 15.78 26.68
C TRP A 168 -11.37 15.55 26.44
N GLY A 169 -10.55 15.92 27.41
CA GLY A 169 -9.10 15.90 27.30
C GLY A 169 -8.52 17.31 27.20
N LYS A 170 -7.36 17.43 26.57
CA LYS A 170 -6.67 18.71 26.40
C LYS A 170 -7.36 19.56 25.33
N ASP A 171 -7.43 20.87 25.57
CA ASP A 171 -7.86 21.83 24.55
C ASP A 171 -6.74 22.05 23.52
N TYR A 172 -7.06 21.82 22.25
CA TYR A 172 -6.18 22.08 21.11
C TYR A 172 -6.72 23.29 20.31
N SER A 173 -5.83 24.14 19.79
CA SER A 173 -6.25 25.26 18.94
C SER A 173 -6.59 24.79 17.53
N LEU A 174 -7.58 25.44 16.90
CA LEU A 174 -7.90 25.18 15.48
C LEU A 174 -6.71 25.48 14.57
N ASP A 175 -5.94 26.54 14.85
CA ASP A 175 -4.70 26.87 14.14
C ASP A 175 -3.68 25.72 14.16
N PHE A 176 -3.55 25.02 15.28
CA PHE A 176 -2.67 23.85 15.37
C PHE A 176 -3.15 22.73 14.43
N ILE A 177 -4.46 22.44 14.39
CA ILE A 177 -5.04 21.42 13.52
C ILE A 177 -4.89 21.80 12.04
N GLU A 178 -5.22 23.04 11.69
CA GLU A 178 -5.09 23.56 10.33
C GLU A 178 -3.65 23.51 9.83
N LYS A 179 -2.68 23.88 10.69
CA LYS A 179 -1.25 23.81 10.36
C LYS A 179 -0.80 22.38 10.09
N ARG A 180 -1.24 21.39 10.89
CA ARG A 180 -0.94 19.97 10.64
C ARG A 180 -1.52 19.52 9.31
N MET A 181 -2.80 19.81 9.04
CA MET A 181 -3.44 19.47 7.78
C MET A 181 -2.75 20.12 6.58
N LYS A 182 -2.35 21.39 6.68
CA LYS A 182 -1.60 22.09 5.62
C LYS A 182 -0.27 21.42 5.33
N ASN A 183 0.49 21.03 6.36
CA ASN A 183 1.76 20.33 6.18
C ASN A 183 1.57 18.97 5.49
N ILE A 184 0.56 18.19 5.90
CA ILE A 184 0.26 16.92 5.25
C ILE A 184 -0.18 17.14 3.79
N ASN A 185 -1.01 18.15 3.51
CA ASN A 185 -1.41 18.49 2.15
C ASN A 185 -0.22 18.91 1.27
N PHE A 186 0.80 19.56 1.84
CA PHE A 186 2.04 19.85 1.12
C PHE A 186 2.80 18.57 0.77
N LEU A 187 2.88 17.60 1.69
CA LEU A 187 3.46 16.28 1.42
C LEU A 187 2.67 15.47 0.39
N LEU A 188 1.37 15.71 0.28
CA LEU A 188 0.47 15.08 -0.71
C LEU A 188 0.30 15.89 -1.99
N ARG A 189 1.03 17.01 -2.18
CA ARG A 189 0.96 17.79 -3.42
C ARG A 189 1.30 16.89 -4.60
N LYS A 190 0.44 16.89 -5.61
CA LYS A 190 0.70 16.14 -6.85
C LYS A 190 1.77 16.86 -7.66
N ASN A 191 2.75 16.12 -8.16
CA ASN A 191 3.77 16.65 -9.07
C ASN A 191 3.15 16.88 -10.45
N LEU A 192 3.27 18.08 -11.00
CA LEU A 192 2.87 18.38 -12.37
C LEU A 192 3.99 17.95 -13.32
N ILE A 193 3.63 17.14 -14.32
CA ILE A 193 4.58 16.53 -15.24
C ILE A 193 4.25 16.94 -16.67
N ILE A 194 5.28 17.34 -17.41
CA ILE A 194 5.24 17.50 -18.87
C ILE A 194 5.94 16.28 -19.49
N VAL A 195 5.42 15.78 -20.60
CA VAL A 195 6.07 14.73 -21.40
C VAL A 195 6.39 15.28 -22.79
N LEU A 196 7.67 15.23 -23.15
CA LEU A 196 8.12 15.61 -24.49
C LEU A 196 7.78 14.54 -25.52
N SER A 197 7.67 14.97 -26.78
CA SER A 197 7.57 14.09 -27.93
C SER A 197 8.76 13.12 -27.96
N PRO A 198 8.55 11.79 -28.04
CA PRO A 198 9.66 10.85 -27.96
C PRO A 198 10.58 10.94 -29.17
N LEU A 199 11.89 10.78 -28.93
CA LEU A 199 12.85 10.58 -30.02
C LEU A 199 12.82 9.11 -30.47
N TYR A 200 12.73 8.89 -31.77
CA TYR A 200 12.75 7.54 -32.37
C TYR A 200 13.96 7.36 -33.26
N ILE A 201 14.65 6.23 -33.11
CA ILE A 201 15.79 5.85 -33.94
C ILE A 201 15.55 4.43 -34.46
N ASP A 202 15.44 4.29 -35.78
CA ASP A 202 15.18 3.01 -36.47
C ASP A 202 13.91 2.25 -36.02
N VAL A 203 12.96 2.97 -35.42
CA VAL A 203 11.66 2.42 -34.99
C VAL A 203 10.61 2.61 -36.09
N PRO A 204 9.90 1.55 -36.53
CA PRO A 204 8.79 1.66 -37.47
C PRO A 204 7.67 2.64 -37.04
N SER A 205 7.14 3.42 -37.98
CA SER A 205 6.15 4.49 -37.71
C SER A 205 4.90 4.03 -36.96
N PHE A 206 4.39 2.82 -37.26
CA PHE A 206 3.22 2.27 -36.57
C PHE A 206 3.46 2.07 -35.07
N ILE A 207 4.71 1.76 -34.67
CA ILE A 207 5.09 1.64 -33.25
C ILE A 207 5.18 3.02 -32.61
N GLN A 208 5.69 4.02 -33.33
CA GLN A 208 5.92 5.35 -32.78
C GLN A 208 4.61 5.97 -32.26
N THR A 209 3.53 5.93 -33.06
CA THR A 209 2.24 6.48 -32.65
C THR A 209 1.63 5.72 -31.47
N GLU A 210 1.69 4.39 -31.50
CA GLU A 210 1.16 3.55 -30.42
C GLU A 210 1.95 3.72 -29.11
N PHE A 211 3.29 3.76 -29.20
CA PHE A 211 4.19 3.94 -28.08
C PHE A 211 3.91 5.25 -27.35
N PHE A 212 3.82 6.38 -28.07
CA PHE A 212 3.65 7.66 -27.38
C PHE A 212 2.31 7.76 -26.64
N ASN A 213 1.23 7.30 -27.28
CA ASN A 213 -0.09 7.25 -26.65
C ASN A 213 -0.10 6.36 -25.40
N LEU A 214 0.54 5.20 -25.48
CA LEU A 214 0.69 4.29 -24.35
C LEU A 214 1.52 4.93 -23.22
N PHE A 215 2.63 5.59 -23.56
CA PHE A 215 3.48 6.28 -22.61
C PHE A 215 2.72 7.37 -21.85
N LEU A 216 1.98 8.23 -22.56
CA LEU A 216 1.14 9.26 -21.95
C LEU A 216 0.08 8.66 -21.03
N ASN A 217 -0.57 7.56 -21.45
CA ASN A 217 -1.59 6.90 -20.64
C ASN A 217 -1.02 6.30 -19.34
N GLU A 218 0.14 5.64 -19.41
CA GLU A 218 0.80 5.09 -18.24
C GLU A 218 1.29 6.20 -17.29
N VAL A 219 1.88 7.28 -17.81
CA VAL A 219 2.30 8.45 -17.02
C VAL A 219 1.11 9.15 -16.35
N LYS A 220 -0.02 9.28 -17.04
CA LYS A 220 -1.26 9.87 -16.50
C LYS A 220 -1.79 9.11 -15.28
N ASN A 221 -1.51 7.81 -15.19
CA ASN A 221 -1.97 6.94 -14.10
C ASN A 221 -0.98 6.87 -12.92
N ILE A 222 0.14 7.58 -12.98
CA ILE A 222 1.09 7.66 -11.87
C ILE A 222 0.38 8.32 -10.67
N LYS A 223 0.47 7.65 -9.50
CA LYS A 223 -0.06 8.19 -8.25
C LYS A 223 0.66 9.49 -7.90
N ASN A 224 -0.10 10.45 -7.36
CA ASN A 224 0.41 11.75 -6.92
C ASN A 224 1.11 12.55 -8.04
N THR A 225 0.71 12.36 -9.30
CA THR A 225 1.11 13.24 -10.40
C THR A 225 -0.12 13.80 -11.13
N ILE A 226 0.09 14.89 -11.87
CA ILE A 226 -0.86 15.42 -12.84
C ILE A 226 -0.08 15.59 -14.15
N LEU A 227 -0.48 14.84 -15.17
CA LEU A 227 0.06 15.04 -16.52
C LEU A 227 -0.56 16.32 -17.11
N ILE A 228 0.30 17.28 -17.45
CA ILE A 228 -0.10 18.49 -18.19
C ILE A 228 -0.48 18.10 -19.61
N SER A 229 -1.56 18.68 -20.14
CA SER A 229 -2.05 18.36 -21.47
C SER A 229 -1.02 18.77 -22.54
N ARG A 230 -0.95 18.00 -23.62
CA ARG A 230 -0.11 18.33 -24.78
C ARG A 230 -0.53 19.65 -25.42
N GLU A 231 -1.83 19.91 -25.49
CA GLU A 231 -2.38 21.15 -26.04
C GLU A 231 -1.90 22.39 -25.26
N ASP A 232 -1.87 22.33 -23.93
CA ASP A 232 -1.42 23.46 -23.12
C ASP A 232 0.09 23.66 -23.22
N PHE A 233 0.87 22.57 -23.30
CA PHE A 233 2.30 22.65 -23.56
C PHE A 233 2.59 23.27 -24.93
N GLU A 234 1.90 22.82 -25.99
CA GLU A 234 2.07 23.33 -27.35
C GLU A 234 1.66 24.80 -27.49
N LYS A 235 0.61 25.26 -26.78
CA LYS A 235 0.26 26.68 -26.71
C LYS A 235 1.42 27.50 -26.15
N VAL A 236 2.01 27.07 -25.03
CA VAL A 236 3.14 27.76 -24.41
C VAL A 236 4.35 27.80 -25.34
N LEU A 237 4.69 26.69 -25.99
CA LEU A 237 5.78 26.65 -26.96
C LEU A 237 5.54 27.63 -28.12
N ASN A 238 4.33 27.65 -28.67
CA ASN A 238 3.96 28.57 -29.76
C ASN A 238 4.03 30.05 -29.35
N GLU A 239 3.54 30.38 -28.15
CA GLU A 239 3.59 31.74 -27.60
C GLU A 239 5.03 32.22 -27.38
N GLN A 240 5.90 31.34 -26.89
CA GLN A 240 7.31 31.64 -26.67
C GLN A 240 8.18 31.48 -27.94
N LYS A 241 7.60 30.97 -29.04
CA LYS A 241 8.29 30.64 -30.30
C LYS A 241 9.39 29.58 -30.14
N PHE A 242 9.20 28.65 -29.21
CA PHE A 242 10.11 27.52 -29.00
C PHE A 242 9.72 26.35 -29.92
N ILE A 243 10.72 25.60 -30.38
CA ILE A 243 10.54 24.41 -31.22
C ILE A 243 10.92 23.19 -30.38
N GLU A 244 9.95 22.34 -30.04
CA GLU A 244 10.15 21.21 -29.10
C GLU A 244 11.33 20.30 -29.48
N LYS A 245 11.57 20.04 -30.77
CA LYS A 245 12.66 19.16 -31.23
C LYS A 245 14.06 19.74 -31.00
N GLU A 246 14.16 21.07 -30.94
CA GLU A 246 15.41 21.82 -30.84
C GLU A 246 15.51 22.56 -29.50
N ILE A 247 14.56 22.31 -28.58
CA ILE A 247 14.40 23.07 -27.35
C ILE A 247 15.62 22.92 -26.43
N GLU A 248 16.16 24.03 -25.98
CA GLU A 248 17.27 24.06 -25.04
C GLU A 248 16.79 23.91 -23.58
N ASP A 249 17.68 23.51 -22.67
CA ASP A 249 17.36 23.32 -21.25
C ASP A 249 16.76 24.58 -20.60
N GLU A 250 17.23 25.77 -20.99
CA GLU A 250 16.70 27.03 -20.46
C GLU A 250 15.28 27.34 -20.98
N GLU A 251 15.00 27.02 -22.24
CA GLU A 251 13.66 27.14 -22.82
C GLU A 251 12.69 26.14 -22.19
N LEU A 252 13.14 24.90 -21.94
CA LEU A 252 12.39 23.90 -21.19
C LEU A 252 12.03 24.38 -19.79
N ARG A 253 12.98 25.01 -19.09
CA ARG A 253 12.73 25.61 -17.78
C ARG A 253 11.67 26.71 -17.83
N ILE A 254 11.75 27.60 -18.83
CA ILE A 254 10.78 28.69 -19.01
C ILE A 254 9.38 28.12 -19.24
N ALA A 255 9.24 27.20 -20.21
CA ALA A 255 7.96 26.57 -20.52
C ALA A 255 7.41 25.80 -19.30
N GLY A 256 8.27 25.05 -18.60
CA GLY A 256 7.91 24.34 -17.37
C GLY A 256 7.41 25.29 -16.27
N LYS A 257 8.06 26.44 -16.07
CA LYS A 257 7.63 27.44 -15.08
C LYS A 257 6.29 28.07 -15.42
N ILE A 258 6.03 28.39 -16.69
CA ILE A 258 4.73 28.94 -17.13
C ILE A 258 3.59 27.97 -16.80
N LEU A 259 3.84 26.67 -16.96
CA LEU A 259 2.88 25.60 -16.70
C LEU A 259 2.89 25.09 -15.26
N ASN A 260 3.74 25.67 -14.39
CA ASN A 260 3.95 25.22 -13.02
C ASN A 260 4.28 23.72 -12.93
N ALA A 261 5.04 23.21 -13.91
CA ALA A 261 5.52 21.84 -13.95
C ALA A 261 6.68 21.65 -12.97
N ASP A 262 6.68 20.55 -12.25
CA ASP A 262 7.78 20.16 -11.37
C ASP A 262 8.86 19.39 -12.16
N TYR A 263 8.41 18.51 -13.08
CA TYR A 263 9.28 17.65 -13.88
C TYR A 263 8.90 17.62 -15.36
N ILE A 264 9.91 17.45 -16.21
CA ILE A 264 9.75 17.20 -17.63
C ILE A 264 10.39 15.85 -17.97
N LEU A 265 9.61 14.96 -18.57
CA LEU A 265 10.03 13.64 -19.02
C LEU A 265 10.42 13.70 -20.50
N LYS A 266 11.62 13.22 -20.83
CA LYS A 266 12.11 13.08 -22.20
C LYS A 266 12.29 11.61 -22.55
N PRO A 267 11.25 10.93 -23.08
CA PRO A 267 11.38 9.56 -23.53
C PRO A 267 12.10 9.46 -24.89
N SER A 268 12.81 8.36 -25.11
CA SER A 268 13.29 7.96 -26.43
C SER A 268 13.21 6.45 -26.61
N LEU A 269 12.94 6.00 -27.82
CA LEU A 269 12.86 4.59 -28.18
C LEU A 269 13.76 4.33 -29.39
N THR A 270 14.76 3.49 -29.19
CA THR A 270 15.76 3.14 -30.20
C THR A 270 15.64 1.67 -30.53
N LYS A 271 15.72 1.30 -31.81
CA LYS A 271 15.88 -0.09 -32.23
C LYS A 271 17.32 -0.32 -32.71
N ILE A 272 18.02 -1.28 -32.11
CA ILE A 272 19.35 -1.71 -32.54
C ILE A 272 19.27 -3.20 -32.85
N ILE A 273 19.41 -3.55 -34.13
CA ILE A 273 19.27 -4.93 -34.63
C ILE A 273 17.88 -5.48 -34.25
N ASP A 274 17.80 -6.35 -33.23
CA ASP A 274 16.56 -6.96 -32.75
C ASP A 274 16.15 -6.45 -31.36
N THR A 275 16.93 -5.56 -30.74
CA THR A 275 16.67 -5.04 -29.40
C THR A 275 16.07 -3.63 -29.46
N TYR A 276 14.99 -3.41 -28.73
CA TYR A 276 14.42 -2.11 -28.44
C TYR A 276 14.93 -1.59 -27.09
N ILE A 277 15.37 -0.34 -27.07
CA ILE A 277 15.90 0.35 -25.90
C ILE A 277 15.02 1.57 -25.61
N LEU A 278 14.38 1.57 -24.45
CA LEU A 278 13.66 2.72 -23.91
C LEU A 278 14.58 3.50 -22.97
N ASN A 279 14.81 4.77 -23.27
CA ASN A 279 15.40 5.71 -22.33
C ASN A 279 14.38 6.75 -21.88
N VAL A 280 14.42 7.15 -20.62
CA VAL A 280 13.64 8.28 -20.10
C VAL A 280 14.53 9.15 -19.23
N ASP A 281 14.77 10.38 -19.69
CA ASP A 281 15.50 11.39 -18.92
C ASP A 281 14.52 12.28 -18.16
N ILE A 282 14.89 12.67 -16.93
CA ILE A 282 14.08 13.52 -16.06
C ILE A 282 14.75 14.87 -15.83
N PHE A 283 14.09 15.94 -16.26
CA PHE A 283 14.50 17.32 -16.02
C PHE A 283 13.69 17.92 -14.86
N SER A 284 14.38 18.51 -13.88
CA SER A 284 13.75 19.26 -12.80
C SER A 284 13.69 20.74 -13.17
N VAL A 285 12.47 21.28 -13.28
CA VAL A 285 12.22 22.68 -13.65
C VAL A 285 12.79 23.64 -12.62
N ASP A 286 12.61 23.34 -11.33
CA ASP A 286 13.12 24.18 -10.25
C ASP A 286 14.65 24.20 -10.18
N ARG A 287 15.28 23.03 -10.39
CA ARG A 287 16.73 22.88 -10.28
C ARG A 287 17.49 23.16 -11.57
N ASN A 288 16.77 23.39 -12.68
CA ASN A 288 17.32 23.59 -14.03
C ASN A 288 18.35 22.53 -14.41
N LYS A 289 18.03 21.24 -14.18
CA LYS A 289 18.98 20.16 -14.44
C LYS A 289 18.29 18.83 -14.70
N TRP A 290 18.94 18.02 -15.54
CA TRP A 290 18.71 16.59 -15.64
C TRP A 290 19.30 15.90 -14.40
N PHE A 291 18.53 15.05 -13.74
CA PHE A 291 18.95 14.44 -12.48
C PHE A 291 18.74 12.93 -12.38
N GLU A 292 17.90 12.37 -13.25
CA GLU A 292 17.63 10.93 -13.31
C GLU A 292 17.53 10.46 -14.76
N HIS A 293 17.99 9.24 -14.98
CA HIS A 293 17.99 8.56 -16.27
C HIS A 293 17.59 7.10 -16.07
N TYR A 294 16.65 6.63 -16.88
CA TYR A 294 16.17 5.25 -16.86
C TYR A 294 16.38 4.60 -18.22
N GLU A 295 16.96 3.39 -18.23
CA GLU A 295 17.19 2.59 -19.44
C GLU A 295 16.59 1.18 -19.28
N TYR A 296 15.82 0.72 -20.27
CA TYR A 296 15.26 -0.63 -20.32
C TYR A 296 15.40 -1.23 -21.71
N LYS A 297 15.61 -2.55 -21.80
CA LYS A 297 15.85 -3.28 -23.05
C LYS A 297 14.91 -4.46 -23.23
N ILE A 298 14.53 -4.76 -24.47
CA ILE A 298 13.72 -5.92 -24.82
C ILE A 298 13.95 -6.35 -26.28
N ASP A 299 13.93 -7.65 -26.55
CA ASP A 299 14.12 -8.16 -27.92
C ASP A 299 12.80 -8.35 -28.68
N ASP A 300 11.69 -8.58 -27.96
CA ASP A 300 10.38 -8.77 -28.58
C ASP A 300 9.52 -7.51 -28.43
N ILE A 301 9.13 -6.96 -29.60
CA ILE A 301 8.24 -5.81 -29.78
C ILE A 301 6.96 -5.88 -28.92
N LYS A 302 6.41 -7.08 -28.68
CA LYS A 302 5.17 -7.28 -27.90
C LYS A 302 5.31 -6.82 -26.45
N PHE A 303 6.53 -6.72 -25.94
CA PHE A 303 6.83 -6.36 -24.56
C PHE A 303 7.35 -4.93 -24.41
N ILE A 304 7.34 -4.11 -25.47
CA ILE A 304 7.56 -2.65 -25.35
C ILE A 304 6.68 -2.01 -24.25
N PRO A 305 5.37 -2.38 -24.10
CA PRO A 305 4.55 -1.89 -22.99
C PRO A 305 5.14 -2.16 -21.60
N ASN A 306 5.88 -3.26 -21.43
CA ASN A 306 6.50 -3.58 -20.15
C ASN A 306 7.60 -2.58 -19.81
N LEU A 307 8.36 -2.09 -20.78
CA LEU A 307 9.41 -1.09 -20.54
C LEU A 307 8.84 0.19 -19.94
N ILE A 308 7.70 0.66 -20.46
CA ILE A 308 7.01 1.85 -19.96
C ILE A 308 6.51 1.61 -18.53
N LYS A 309 5.94 0.43 -18.26
CA LYS A 309 5.48 0.08 -16.90
C LYS A 309 6.64 -0.02 -15.92
N ARG A 310 7.75 -0.64 -16.30
CA ARG A 310 8.99 -0.70 -15.49
C ARG A 310 9.47 0.72 -15.14
N PHE A 311 9.49 1.63 -16.13
CA PHE A 311 9.76 3.05 -15.90
C PHE A 311 8.82 3.65 -14.86
N VAL A 312 7.50 3.48 -15.01
CA VAL A 312 6.50 4.03 -14.08
C VAL A 312 6.72 3.53 -12.65
N PHE A 313 6.97 2.24 -12.44
CA PHE A 313 7.26 1.70 -11.11
C PHE A 313 8.52 2.34 -10.50
N ASN A 314 9.62 2.35 -11.24
CA ASN A 314 10.88 2.93 -10.77
C ASN A 314 10.79 4.43 -10.51
N PHE A 315 10.09 5.19 -11.37
CA PHE A 315 9.86 6.63 -11.18
C PHE A 315 9.04 6.93 -9.93
N GLN A 316 8.21 5.98 -9.47
CA GLN A 316 7.48 6.05 -8.21
C GLN A 316 8.30 5.56 -7.00
N GLY A 317 9.53 5.08 -7.21
CA GLY A 317 10.35 4.45 -6.17
C GLY A 317 9.81 3.09 -5.73
N LEU A 318 9.06 2.40 -6.59
CA LEU A 318 8.49 1.07 -6.33
C LEU A 318 9.33 -0.02 -7.00
N ASP A 319 9.38 -1.20 -6.38
CA ASP A 319 9.97 -2.38 -6.99
C ASP A 319 9.17 -2.81 -8.23
N ILE A 320 9.88 -3.21 -9.30
CA ILE A 320 9.27 -3.71 -10.52
C ILE A 320 8.71 -5.12 -10.27
N PRO A 321 7.41 -5.37 -10.56
CA PRO A 321 6.84 -6.70 -10.51
C PRO A 321 7.58 -7.71 -11.41
N PRO A 322 7.88 -8.94 -10.94
CA PRO A 322 8.58 -9.96 -11.71
C PRO A 322 7.98 -10.24 -13.10
N GLU A 323 6.66 -10.10 -13.27
CA GLU A 323 5.96 -10.36 -14.52
C GLU A 323 6.34 -9.36 -15.62
N LEU A 324 6.75 -8.15 -15.24
CA LEU A 324 7.17 -7.14 -16.21
C LEU A 324 8.54 -7.45 -16.80
N TYR A 325 9.32 -8.37 -16.21
CA TYR A 325 10.63 -8.81 -16.71
C TYR A 325 10.53 -9.81 -17.89
N LEU A 326 9.34 -10.33 -18.22
CA LEU A 326 9.14 -11.20 -19.39
C LEU A 326 9.52 -10.46 -20.70
N PRO A 327 10.18 -11.12 -21.68
CA PRO A 327 10.22 -12.57 -21.92
C PRO A 327 11.56 -13.22 -21.55
N GLU A 328 12.19 -12.84 -20.44
CA GLU A 328 13.33 -13.59 -19.90
C GLU A 328 12.84 -14.93 -19.32
N THR A 329 12.66 -15.89 -20.24
CA THR A 329 12.45 -17.33 -20.10
C THR A 329 12.11 -17.85 -18.70
N LYS A 330 10.83 -18.15 -18.46
CA LYS A 330 10.49 -19.31 -17.64
C LYS A 330 9.85 -20.36 -18.52
N PHE A 331 10.66 -21.32 -18.94
CA PHE A 331 10.16 -22.61 -19.39
C PHE A 331 9.16 -23.11 -18.35
N LEU A 332 7.86 -23.16 -18.71
CA LEU A 332 6.80 -23.45 -17.75
C LEU A 332 6.72 -24.94 -17.45
N TRP A 333 6.82 -25.78 -18.50
CA TRP A 333 6.81 -27.23 -18.43
C TRP A 333 7.06 -27.82 -19.84
N SER A 334 7.47 -29.09 -19.90
CA SER A 334 7.40 -29.93 -21.10
C SER A 334 6.67 -31.22 -20.81
N TYR A 335 6.17 -31.84 -21.87
CA TYR A 335 5.60 -33.18 -21.83
C TYR A 335 6.08 -33.93 -23.07
N GLU A 336 6.65 -35.11 -22.86
CA GLU A 336 7.03 -36.01 -23.95
C GLU A 336 5.82 -36.89 -24.28
N ALA A 337 5.25 -36.67 -25.46
CA ALA A 337 4.17 -37.50 -25.98
C ALA A 337 4.71 -38.84 -26.47
N ASP A 338 3.84 -39.84 -26.56
CA ASP A 338 4.19 -41.18 -27.01
C ASP A 338 4.50 -41.28 -28.51
N SER A 339 4.18 -40.25 -29.30
CA SER A 339 4.49 -40.13 -30.72
C SER A 339 4.39 -38.69 -31.21
N LEU A 340 4.59 -38.48 -32.51
CA LEU A 340 4.43 -37.19 -33.18
C LEU A 340 3.05 -36.59 -32.88
N ILE A 341 3.06 -35.32 -32.50
CA ILE A 341 1.85 -34.53 -32.29
C ILE A 341 1.25 -34.17 -33.64
N THR A 342 0.01 -34.57 -33.87
CA THR A 342 -0.70 -34.35 -35.13
C THR A 342 -1.60 -33.13 -35.08
N ASP A 343 -2.16 -32.81 -33.91
CA ASP A 343 -2.97 -31.62 -33.71
C ASP A 343 -2.90 -31.09 -32.26
N LEU A 344 -3.08 -29.78 -32.10
CA LEU A 344 -3.08 -29.10 -30.81
C LEU A 344 -4.17 -28.02 -30.78
N LYS A 345 -4.90 -27.94 -29.65
CA LYS A 345 -5.93 -26.91 -29.39
C LYS A 345 -5.83 -26.39 -27.96
N ILE A 346 -6.14 -25.10 -27.79
CA ILE A 346 -6.17 -24.42 -26.49
C ILE A 346 -7.55 -23.79 -26.33
N SER A 347 -8.14 -23.92 -25.14
CA SER A 347 -9.39 -23.26 -24.82
C SER A 347 -9.22 -21.74 -24.79
N LYS A 348 -10.29 -20.98 -25.05
CA LYS A 348 -10.23 -19.50 -25.09
C LYS A 348 -9.79 -18.89 -23.75
N ASP A 349 -10.13 -19.53 -22.63
CA ASP A 349 -9.73 -19.12 -21.29
C ASP A 349 -8.28 -19.52 -20.94
N GLY A 350 -7.58 -20.25 -21.82
CA GLY A 350 -6.21 -20.71 -21.62
C GLY A 350 -6.07 -21.84 -20.58
N LYS A 351 -7.18 -22.32 -20.00
CA LYS A 351 -7.13 -23.27 -18.88
C LYS A 351 -6.95 -24.72 -19.31
N ARG A 352 -7.15 -25.04 -20.59
CA ARG A 352 -7.04 -26.39 -21.15
C ARG A 352 -6.24 -26.40 -22.44
N ILE A 353 -5.42 -27.43 -22.57
CA ILE A 353 -4.62 -27.71 -23.75
C ILE A 353 -4.89 -29.16 -24.16
N LEU A 354 -5.34 -29.36 -25.38
CA LEU A 354 -5.66 -30.66 -25.96
C LEU A 354 -4.62 -30.98 -27.03
N ILE A 355 -4.04 -32.18 -26.96
CA ILE A 355 -3.01 -32.65 -27.88
C ILE A 355 -3.46 -34.00 -28.44
N GLY A 356 -3.43 -34.15 -29.76
CA GLY A 356 -3.61 -35.41 -30.47
C GLY A 356 -2.30 -35.90 -31.07
N THR A 357 -2.13 -37.21 -31.16
CA THR A 357 -0.90 -37.85 -31.66
C THR A 357 -1.16 -38.83 -32.81
N ASP A 358 -0.07 -39.19 -33.47
CA ASP A 358 -0.05 -40.11 -34.61
C ASP A 358 -0.44 -41.55 -34.24
N THR A 359 -0.23 -41.95 -32.99
CA THR A 359 -0.58 -43.28 -32.49
C THR A 359 -2.02 -43.35 -31.95
N GLY A 360 -2.81 -42.28 -32.08
CA GLY A 360 -4.17 -42.23 -31.54
C GLY A 360 -4.25 -41.82 -30.06
N SER A 361 -3.17 -41.41 -29.42
CA SER A 361 -3.23 -40.87 -28.04
C SER A 361 -3.73 -39.43 -28.04
N ILE A 362 -4.55 -39.12 -27.03
CA ILE A 362 -5.02 -37.78 -26.73
C ILE A 362 -4.69 -37.42 -25.30
N TYR A 363 -4.16 -36.22 -25.12
CA TYR A 363 -3.78 -35.67 -23.84
C TYR A 363 -4.49 -34.35 -23.60
N LEU A 364 -5.12 -34.22 -22.43
CA LEU A 364 -5.72 -32.99 -21.95
C LEU A 364 -4.93 -32.48 -20.75
N PHE A 365 -4.35 -31.29 -20.85
CA PHE A 365 -3.57 -30.64 -19.80
C PHE A 365 -4.29 -29.42 -19.21
N ASN A 366 -3.90 -29.03 -18.00
CA ASN A 366 -4.21 -27.70 -17.47
C ASN A 366 -3.16 -26.66 -17.89
N GLU A 367 -3.41 -25.38 -17.56
CA GLU A 367 -2.49 -24.24 -17.81
C GLU A 367 -1.08 -24.41 -17.20
N LYS A 368 -0.93 -25.31 -16.20
CA LYS A 368 0.34 -25.60 -15.52
C LYS A 368 1.04 -26.85 -16.07
N GLY A 369 0.56 -27.43 -17.16
CA GLY A 369 1.16 -28.63 -17.77
C GLY A 369 0.84 -29.94 -17.07
N ARG A 370 -0.07 -29.94 -16.10
CA ARG A 370 -0.51 -31.18 -15.45
C ARG A 370 -1.49 -31.90 -16.35
N LEU A 371 -1.21 -33.16 -16.66
CA LEU A 371 -2.12 -34.04 -17.38
C LEU A 371 -3.40 -34.25 -16.54
N ILE A 372 -4.54 -33.84 -17.08
CA ILE A 372 -5.87 -34.03 -16.50
C ILE A 372 -6.44 -35.37 -16.96
N LYS A 373 -6.34 -35.67 -18.26
CA LYS A 373 -6.93 -36.88 -18.86
C LYS A 373 -6.13 -37.34 -20.06
N SER A 374 -5.98 -38.65 -20.22
CA SER A 374 -5.52 -39.27 -21.45
C SER A 374 -6.56 -40.23 -22.01
N LEU A 375 -6.64 -40.32 -23.33
CA LEU A 375 -7.47 -41.26 -24.09
C LEU A 375 -6.61 -41.90 -25.19
N LYS A 376 -6.95 -43.13 -25.59
CA LYS A 376 -6.24 -43.84 -26.65
C LYS A 376 -7.26 -44.40 -27.65
N PHE A 377 -7.04 -44.11 -28.92
CA PHE A 377 -7.78 -44.64 -30.05
C PHE A 377 -6.90 -45.63 -30.83
N SER A 378 -7.52 -46.49 -31.64
CA SER A 378 -6.85 -47.47 -32.51
C SER A 378 -5.97 -46.81 -33.55
N GLU A 379 -6.38 -45.63 -34.02
CA GLU A 379 -5.85 -44.96 -35.18
C GLU A 379 -5.44 -43.51 -34.91
N LYS A 380 -4.66 -42.95 -35.83
CA LYS A 380 -4.16 -41.58 -35.83
C LYS A 380 -5.26 -40.55 -35.55
N VAL A 381 -4.96 -39.59 -34.67
CA VAL A 381 -5.78 -38.38 -34.52
C VAL A 381 -5.48 -37.45 -35.69
N VAL A 382 -6.51 -37.11 -36.47
CA VAL A 382 -6.40 -36.24 -37.65
C VAL A 382 -6.74 -34.80 -37.29
N ALA A 383 -7.74 -34.59 -36.45
CA ALA A 383 -8.14 -33.26 -35.99
C ALA A 383 -8.77 -33.32 -34.61
N SER A 384 -8.72 -32.19 -33.90
CA SER A 384 -9.33 -32.02 -32.59
C SER A 384 -9.95 -30.63 -32.45
N ALA A 385 -10.91 -30.49 -31.55
CA ALA A 385 -11.51 -29.21 -31.18
C ALA A 385 -11.82 -29.18 -29.68
N ILE A 386 -11.78 -27.99 -29.08
CA ILE A 386 -12.11 -27.78 -27.68
C ILE A 386 -13.11 -26.62 -27.57
N SER A 387 -14.10 -26.75 -26.70
CA SER A 387 -15.09 -25.70 -26.49
C SER A 387 -14.44 -24.47 -25.83
N PRO A 388 -14.95 -23.24 -26.10
CA PRO A 388 -14.43 -22.03 -25.48
C PRO A 388 -14.49 -22.04 -23.95
N THR A 389 -15.47 -22.77 -23.38
CA THR A 389 -15.69 -22.92 -21.94
C THR A 389 -14.91 -24.07 -21.32
N SER A 390 -14.14 -24.83 -22.11
CA SER A 390 -13.37 -26.00 -21.65
C SER A 390 -14.20 -27.21 -21.20
N ASP A 391 -15.52 -27.20 -21.40
CA ASP A 391 -16.43 -28.27 -20.96
C ASP A 391 -16.44 -29.48 -21.89
N TYR A 392 -16.20 -29.26 -23.20
CA TYR A 392 -16.27 -30.31 -24.23
C TYR A 392 -15.04 -30.27 -25.12
N PHE A 393 -14.67 -31.43 -25.64
CA PHE A 393 -13.73 -31.54 -26.74
C PHE A 393 -14.22 -32.60 -27.73
N SER A 394 -13.88 -32.42 -29.00
CA SER A 394 -14.14 -33.38 -30.07
C SER A 394 -12.83 -33.80 -30.72
N VAL A 395 -12.86 -34.99 -31.28
CA VAL A 395 -11.69 -35.68 -31.84
C VAL A 395 -12.16 -36.36 -33.11
N PHE A 396 -11.36 -36.24 -34.16
CA PHE A 396 -11.56 -36.94 -35.41
C PHE A 396 -10.36 -37.86 -35.63
N THR A 397 -10.65 -39.15 -35.77
CA THR A 397 -9.65 -40.20 -36.03
C THR A 397 -9.78 -40.68 -37.47
N LEU A 398 -8.76 -41.38 -37.97
CA LEU A 398 -8.73 -41.82 -39.36
C LEU A 398 -9.87 -42.79 -39.74
N GLU A 399 -10.45 -43.51 -38.76
CA GLU A 399 -11.58 -44.44 -38.96
C GLU A 399 -12.98 -43.79 -38.92
N GLY A 400 -13.09 -42.48 -38.64
CA GLY A 400 -14.36 -41.75 -38.54
C GLY A 400 -14.71 -41.33 -37.12
#